data_AF-A0A921BF89-F1
#
_entry.id   AF-A0A921BF89-F1
#
_cell.length_a   1.000
_cell.length_b   1.000
_cell.length_c   1.000
_cell.angle_alpha   90.00
_cell.angle_beta   90.00
_cell.angle_gamma   90.00
#
_symmetry.space_group_name_H-M   'P 1'
#
loop_
_entity.id
_entity.type
_entity.pdbx_description
1 polymer ?
#
loop_
_entity_poly.entity_id
_entity_poly.type
_entity_poly.pdbx_seq_one_letter_code
_entity_poly.pdbx_strand_id
1 'polypeptide(L)' 'MRLAVLASGTGSICRAIFDADVEVAAVLVDRHCPAIDMAKAGNIPVLFVERDNFGTDFDRDTTQTMSSHPLKGNTI' A
#
# COMPACT_ATOMS: atom_id res chain seq x y z
N MET A 1 5.86 -6.26 -15.51
CA MET A 1 5.23 -5.29 -14.57
C MET A 1 5.04 -6.00 -13.24
N ARG A 2 5.14 -5.33 -12.08
CA ARG A 2 4.92 -5.96 -10.75
C ARG A 2 3.88 -5.14 -9.98
N LEU A 3 2.85 -5.80 -9.46
CA LEU A 3 1.74 -5.17 -8.72
C LEU A 3 1.94 -5.28 -7.21
N ALA A 4 1.67 -4.20 -6.50
CA ALA A 4 1.52 -4.22 -5.04
C ALA A 4 0.12 -3.68 -4.67
N VAL A 5 -0.47 -4.23 -3.61
CA VAL A 5 -1.81 -3.83 -3.14
C VAL A 5 -1.68 -3.17 -1.77
N LEU A 6 -2.21 -1.95 -1.62
CA LEU A 6 -2.29 -1.25 -0.34
C LEU A 6 -3.70 -1.45 0.25
N ALA A 7 -3.78 -1.96 1.48
CA ALA A 7 -5.05 -2.29 2.11
C ALA A 7 -5.12 -1.87 3.58
N SER A 8 -6.23 -1.28 3.97
CA SER A 8 -6.47 -0.73 5.31
C SER A 8 -7.87 -1.07 5.88
N GLY A 9 -8.72 -1.72 5.08
CA GLY A 9 -10.12 -2.02 5.42
C GLY A 9 -10.47 -3.48 5.20
N THR A 10 -11.70 -3.76 4.77
CA THR A 10 -12.24 -5.13 4.61
C THR A 10 -11.47 -6.00 3.62
N GLY A 11 -10.71 -5.38 2.69
CA GLY A 11 -9.90 -6.10 1.71
C GLY A 11 -10.68 -6.63 0.50
N SER A 12 -11.90 -6.14 0.24
CA SER A 12 -12.73 -6.60 -0.89
C SER A 12 -12.03 -6.47 -2.25
N ILE A 13 -11.31 -5.38 -2.49
CA ILE A 13 -10.51 -5.19 -3.72
C ILE A 13 -9.31 -6.14 -3.75
N CYS A 14 -8.62 -6.31 -2.63
CA CYS A 14 -7.51 -7.27 -2.52
C CYS A 14 -7.99 -8.69 -2.90
N ARG A 15 -9.17 -9.08 -2.37
CA ARG A 15 -9.82 -10.34 -2.70
C ARG A 15 -10.13 -10.46 -4.18
N ALA A 16 -10.74 -9.43 -4.78
CA ALA A 16 -11.06 -9.43 -6.20
C ALA A 16 -9.80 -9.52 -7.09
N ILE A 17 -8.69 -8.89 -6.71
CA ILE A 17 -7.40 -8.99 -7.41
C ILE A 17 -6.87 -10.42 -7.36
N PHE A 18 -6.92 -11.07 -6.20
CA PHE A 18 -6.48 -12.45 -6.03
C PHE A 18 -7.38 -13.45 -6.77
N ASP A 19 -8.70 -13.27 -6.69
CA ASP A 19 -9.67 -14.13 -7.40
C ASP A 19 -9.56 -13.96 -8.93
N ALA A 20 -9.00 -12.85 -9.42
CA ALA A 20 -8.69 -12.62 -10.82
C ALA A 20 -7.32 -13.17 -11.28
N ASP A 21 -6.62 -13.90 -10.41
CA ASP A 21 -5.30 -14.51 -10.67
C ASP A 21 -4.23 -13.50 -11.13
N VAL A 22 -4.33 -12.27 -10.65
CA VAL A 22 -3.33 -11.24 -10.93
C VAL A 22 -2.11 -11.48 -10.05
N GLU A 23 -0.92 -11.57 -10.66
CA GLU A 23 0.33 -11.72 -9.92
C GLU A 23 0.62 -10.48 -9.05
N VAL A 24 0.49 -10.65 -7.73
CA VAL A 24 0.78 -9.62 -6.72
C VAL A 24 2.12 -9.93 -6.05
N ALA A 25 3.05 -8.98 -6.15
CA ALA A 25 4.39 -9.10 -5.58
C ALA A 25 4.43 -8.80 -4.07
N ALA A 26 3.51 -7.96 -3.57
CA ALA A 26 3.42 -7.61 -2.15
C ALA A 26 2.05 -7.02 -1.77
N VAL A 27 1.68 -7.16 -0.49
CA VAL A 27 0.58 -6.43 0.15
C VAL A 27 1.13 -5.52 1.23
N LEU A 28 0.78 -4.24 1.18
CA LEU A 28 1.14 -3.25 2.18
C LEU A 28 -0.09 -2.93 3.02
N VAL A 29 0.08 -2.87 4.34
CA VAL A 29 -0.99 -2.55 5.29
C VAL A 29 -0.54 -1.50 6.27
N ASP A 30 -1.43 -0.57 6.62
CA ASP A 30 -1.17 0.50 7.59
C ASP A 30 -1.74 0.21 8.99
N ARG A 31 -2.51 -0.88 9.10
CA ARG A 31 -3.15 -1.38 10.32
C ARG A 31 -3.49 -2.86 10.15
N HIS A 32 -3.82 -3.55 11.24
CA HIS A 32 -4.35 -4.90 11.16
C HIS A 32 -5.67 -4.95 10.38
N CYS A 33 -5.71 -5.76 9.32
CA CYS A 33 -6.90 -5.93 8.48
C CYS A 33 -6.91 -7.32 7.83
N PRO A 34 -8.07 -7.79 7.31
CA PRO A 34 -8.20 -9.11 6.70
C PRO A 34 -7.27 -9.38 5.50
N ALA A 35 -6.78 -8.33 4.82
CA ALA A 35 -5.86 -8.50 3.69
C ALA A 35 -4.55 -9.19 4.07
N ILE A 36 -4.13 -9.11 5.34
CA ILE A 36 -2.94 -9.80 5.86
C ILE A 36 -3.12 -11.32 5.75
N ASP A 37 -4.27 -11.84 6.18
CA ASP A 37 -4.53 -13.28 6.18
C ASP A 37 -4.74 -13.79 4.76
N MET A 38 -5.38 -12.99 3.89
CA MET A 38 -5.51 -13.31 2.47
C MET A 38 -4.13 -13.42 1.79
N ALA A 39 -3.23 -12.46 2.04
CA ALA A 39 -1.88 -12.48 1.48
C ALA A 39 -1.05 -13.67 1.99
N LYS A 40 -1.13 -13.97 3.29
CA LYS A 40 -0.46 -15.14 3.89
C LYS A 40 -0.94 -16.45 3.27
N ALA A 41 -2.25 -16.60 3.06
CA ALA A 41 -2.81 -17.79 2.41
C ALA A 41 -2.30 -17.95 0.96
N GLY A 42 -2.03 -16.83 0.27
CA GLY A 42 -1.43 -16.81 -1.06
C GLY A 42 0.11 -16.87 -1.10
N ASN A 43 0.80 -17.02 0.04
CA ASN A 43 2.26 -16.89 0.16
C ASN A 43 2.81 -15.55 -0.40
N ILE A 44 2.02 -14.49 -0.32
CA ILE A 44 2.39 -13.16 -0.79
C ILE A 44 3.04 -12.39 0.37
N PRO A 45 4.19 -11.74 0.17
CA PRO A 45 4.83 -10.90 1.19
C PRO A 45 3.89 -9.81 1.71
N VAL A 46 3.84 -9.65 3.03
CA VAL A 46 3.10 -8.58 3.70
C VAL A 46 4.09 -7.61 4.33
N LEU A 47 3.94 -6.32 4.02
CA LEU A 47 4.70 -5.24 4.65
C LEU A 47 3.75 -4.40 5.50
N PHE A 48 4.02 -4.35 6.80
CA PHE A 48 3.30 -3.47 7.71
C PHE A 48 3.99 -2.11 7.75
N VAL A 49 3.30 -1.07 7.29
CA VAL A 49 3.78 0.32 7.27
C VAL A 49 2.95 1.08 8.29
N GLU A 50 3.37 0.98 9.54
CA GLU A 50 2.61 1.51 10.67
C GLU A 50 2.35 3.02 10.52
N ARG A 51 1.11 3.40 10.84
CA ARG A 51 0.69 4.79 10.94
C ARG A 51 -0.04 5.00 12.25
N ASP A 52 0.51 5.87 13.08
CA ASP A 52 -0.05 6.17 14.41
C ASP A 52 -1.21 7.16 14.36
N ASN A 53 -1.39 7.87 13.24
CA ASN A 53 -2.44 8.88 13.08
C ASN A 53 -3.17 8.81 11.73
N PHE A 54 -4.50 8.87 11.80
CA PHE A 54 -5.42 8.90 10.65
C PHE A 54 -6.34 10.13 10.65
N GLY A 55 -6.20 11.02 11.64
CA GLY A 55 -7.00 12.23 11.83
C GLY A 55 -6.52 13.43 11.03
N THR A 56 -7.03 14.61 11.37
CA THR A 56 -6.72 15.89 10.70
C THR A 56 -5.27 16.32 10.80
N ASP A 57 -4.55 15.83 11.81
CA ASP A 57 -3.11 16.09 11.97
C ASP A 57 -2.26 15.13 11.14
N PHE A 58 -2.89 14.22 10.37
CA PHE A 58 -2.18 13.59 9.27
C PHE A 58 -1.80 14.70 8.31
N ASP A 59 -0.49 14.90 8.14
CA ASP A 59 0.09 15.90 7.27
C ASP A 59 -0.34 15.64 5.82
N ARG A 60 -1.51 16.18 5.47
CA ARG A 60 -1.97 16.36 4.11
C ARG A 60 -1.39 17.66 3.61
N ASP A 61 -0.08 17.82 3.79
CA ASP A 61 0.71 18.96 3.38
C ASP A 61 0.16 19.36 2.01
N THR A 62 -0.59 20.47 2.04
CA THR A 62 -1.68 20.87 1.14
C THR A 62 -1.68 20.13 -0.19
N THR A 63 -2.77 19.45 -0.59
CA THR A 63 -2.92 18.76 -1.91
C THR A 63 -1.90 19.28 -2.92
N GLN A 64 -0.72 18.65 -3.01
CA GLN A 64 0.38 19.24 -3.76
C GLN A 64 -0.07 19.27 -5.21
N THR A 65 -0.46 20.46 -5.66
CA THR A 65 -0.46 20.76 -7.08
C THR A 65 0.98 20.55 -7.49
N MET A 66 1.20 19.59 -8.39
CA MET A 66 2.50 19.17 -8.90
C MET A 66 3.34 20.39 -9.29
N SER A 67 4.11 20.92 -8.33
CA SER A 67 5.23 21.81 -8.60
C SER A 67 6.41 20.88 -8.75
N SER A 68 6.93 20.81 -9.97
CA SER A 68 8.09 20.02 -10.35
C SER A 68 9.27 20.32 -9.44
N HIS A 69 9.43 19.54 -8.36
CA HIS A 69 10.64 19.55 -7.57
C HIS A 69 11.63 18.57 -8.22
N PRO A 70 12.79 19.04 -8.72
CA PRO A 70 13.72 18.16 -9.39
C PRO A 70 14.35 17.20 -8.37
N LEU A 71 14.29 15.90 -8.67
CA LEU A 71 15.00 14.87 -7.93
C LEU A 71 16.50 15.20 -8.00
N LYS A 72 17.12 15.54 -6.86
CA LYS A 72 18.58 15.68 -6.79
C LYS A 72 19.20 14.32 -7.09
N GLY A 73 19.93 14.25 -8.20
CA GLY A 73 20.67 13.08 -8.63
C GLY A 73 21.69 12.66 -7.57
N ASN A 74 21.65 11.39 -7.19
CA ASN A 74 22.72 10.78 -6.42
C ASN A 74 23.90 10.57 -7.38
N THR A 75 24.98 11.32 -7.15
CA THR A 75 26.27 11.07 -7.81
C THR A 75 26.89 9.82 -7.19
N ILE A 76 27.50 9.03 -8.08
CA ILE A 76 28.25 7.77 -7.89
C ILE A 76 29.12 7.71 -6.63
#